data_AF-A0A285MTJ2-F1
#
_entry.id   AF-A0A285MTJ2-F1
#
_cell.length_a   1.000
_cell.length_b   1.000
_cell.length_c   1.000
_cell.angle_alpha   90.00
_cell.angle_beta   90.00
_cell.angle_gamma   90.00
#
_symmetry.space_group_name_H-M   'P 1'
#
loop_
_entity.id
_entity.type
_entity.pdbx_description
1 polymer ?
#
loop_
_entity_poly.entity_id
_entity_poly.type
_entity_poly.pdbx_seq_one_letter_code
_entity_poly.pdbx_strand_id
1 'polypeptide(L)'
;MITTANIKNGVNVDQLVETINHVQEEPSLAKFEFRAKTNWIDGGHCVTSIRDWYGVGQEHTERSKDAFTMEADHVEPLLGKDLAPNPAETVLHALGSCLTGAMVYHAAANGIDIEGLESTLEGGCDLHGFLGLDPEVRKGFDGIKVKFKVKSDASEEQLRALSQFSPVFDMLTNPTPVSIEFEK
;
A
#
# COMPACT_ATOMS: atom_id res chain seq x y z
N MET A 1 -14.40 -17.61 32.96
CA MET A 1 -15.05 -16.35 32.53
C MET A 1 -14.97 -16.31 31.02
N ILE A 2 -16.04 -15.93 30.33
CA ILE A 2 -16.00 -15.75 28.87
C ILE A 2 -15.44 -14.35 28.64
N THR A 3 -14.19 -14.26 28.16
CA THR A 3 -13.58 -12.98 27.76
C THR A 3 -13.89 -12.72 26.29
N THR A 4 -14.58 -11.61 26.00
CA THR A 4 -14.79 -11.12 24.63
C THR A 4 -13.49 -10.50 24.12
N ALA A 5 -13.17 -10.69 22.83
CA ALA A 5 -11.97 -10.11 22.22
C ALA A 5 -11.97 -8.57 22.32
N ASN A 6 -10.83 -7.98 22.64
CA ASN A 6 -10.65 -6.52 22.67
C ASN A 6 -10.54 -5.97 21.24
N ILE A 7 -11.67 -5.53 20.68
CA ILE A 7 -11.74 -4.98 19.33
C ILE A 7 -11.84 -3.45 19.38
N LYS A 8 -10.92 -2.77 18.69
CA LYS A 8 -10.93 -1.31 18.52
C LYS A 8 -10.71 -0.95 17.06
N ASN A 9 -11.56 -0.09 16.50
CA ASN A 9 -11.53 0.29 15.07
C ASN A 9 -11.56 -0.92 14.10
N GLY A 10 -12.16 -2.05 14.52
CA GLY A 10 -12.15 -3.30 13.76
C GLY A 10 -10.87 -4.15 13.88
N VAL A 11 -9.90 -3.72 14.70
CA VAL A 11 -8.64 -4.42 14.96
C VAL A 11 -8.74 -5.22 16.25
N ASN A 12 -8.33 -6.49 16.21
CA ASN A 12 -8.14 -7.29 17.41
C ASN A 12 -6.84 -6.87 18.11
N VAL A 13 -6.97 -6.05 19.15
CA VAL A 13 -5.82 -5.47 19.86
C VAL A 13 -5.06 -6.54 20.62
N ASP A 14 -5.73 -7.57 21.13
CA ASP A 14 -5.08 -8.67 21.86
C ASP A 14 -4.13 -9.43 20.92
N GLN A 15 -4.60 -9.76 19.71
CA GLN A 15 -3.80 -10.44 18.68
C GLN A 15 -2.63 -9.57 18.18
N LEU A 16 -2.84 -8.25 18.07
CA LEU A 16 -1.77 -7.32 17.70
C LEU A 16 -0.65 -7.32 18.75
N VAL A 17 -0.99 -7.25 20.04
CA VAL A 17 -0.03 -7.30 21.14
C VAL A 17 0.71 -8.64 21.16
N GLU A 18 0.00 -9.75 20.96
CA GLU A 18 0.61 -11.08 20.85
C GLU A 18 1.63 -11.15 19.71
N THR A 19 1.28 -10.60 18.54
CA THR A 19 2.19 -10.53 17.38
C THR A 19 3.45 -9.72 17.72
N ILE A 20 3.31 -8.59 18.40
CA ILE A 20 4.45 -7.76 18.84
C ILE A 20 5.34 -8.57 19.79
N ASN A 21 4.78 -9.28 20.75
CA ASN A 21 5.54 -10.08 21.71
C ASN A 21 6.34 -11.19 21.01
N HIS A 22 5.71 -11.93 20.09
CA HIS A 22 6.41 -12.95 19.30
C HIS A 22 7.56 -12.38 18.48
N VAL A 23 7.38 -11.21 17.88
CA VAL A 23 8.46 -10.52 17.14
C VAL A 23 9.57 -10.03 18.09
N GLN A 24 9.25 -9.60 19.31
CA GLN A 24 10.26 -9.20 20.29
C GLN A 24 11.08 -10.40 20.79
N GLU A 25 10.43 -11.55 21.00
CA GLU A 25 11.08 -12.80 21.41
C GLU A 25 11.90 -13.41 20.27
N GLU A 26 11.36 -13.40 19.04
CA GLU A 26 12.01 -13.92 17.84
C GLU A 26 11.98 -12.88 16.69
N PRO A 27 12.97 -11.98 16.62
CA PRO A 27 13.01 -10.91 15.61
C PRO A 27 13.02 -11.38 14.15
N SER A 28 13.42 -12.62 13.87
CA SER A 28 13.35 -13.20 12.52
C SER A 28 11.92 -13.31 11.99
N LEU A 29 10.91 -13.43 12.86
CA LEU A 29 9.50 -13.54 12.46
C LEU A 29 8.98 -12.27 11.77
N ALA A 30 9.63 -11.12 11.96
CA ALA A 30 9.28 -9.85 11.34
C ALA A 30 9.77 -9.71 9.88
N LYS A 31 10.50 -10.69 9.34
CA LYS A 31 10.98 -10.63 7.95
C LYS A 31 9.92 -11.15 7.00
N PHE A 32 9.54 -10.33 6.03
CA PHE A 32 8.56 -10.65 5.00
C PHE A 32 9.13 -10.40 3.60
N GLU A 33 8.70 -11.21 2.65
CA GLU A 33 8.89 -10.99 1.22
C GLU A 33 7.53 -11.07 0.52
N PHE A 34 7.14 -9.98 -0.15
CA PHE A 34 5.89 -9.91 -0.91
C PHE A 34 6.18 -10.05 -2.40
N ARG A 35 5.35 -10.81 -3.11
CA ARG A 35 5.58 -11.15 -4.52
C ARG A 35 4.37 -10.81 -5.37
N ALA A 36 4.66 -10.39 -6.59
CA ALA A 36 3.67 -10.18 -7.64
C ALA A 36 4.25 -10.68 -8.97
N LYS A 37 3.37 -11.16 -9.84
CA LYS A 37 3.71 -11.55 -11.22
C LYS A 37 2.80 -10.81 -12.17
N THR A 38 3.38 -10.08 -13.12
CA THR A 38 2.63 -9.35 -14.15
C THR A 38 2.81 -10.02 -15.50
N ASN A 39 1.70 -10.28 -16.20
CA ASN A 39 1.70 -10.78 -17.57
C ASN A 39 1.14 -9.69 -18.49
N TRP A 40 1.89 -9.37 -19.55
CA TRP A 40 1.45 -8.49 -20.61
C TRP A 40 0.34 -9.14 -21.45
N ILE A 41 -0.62 -8.33 -21.92
CA ILE A 41 -1.70 -8.78 -22.80
C ILE A 41 -1.56 -8.14 -24.18
N ASP A 42 -1.76 -6.81 -24.26
CA ASP A 42 -1.66 -6.02 -25.50
C ASP A 42 -1.53 -4.54 -25.13
N GLY A 43 -0.83 -3.73 -25.94
CA GLY A 43 -0.64 -2.31 -25.66
C GLY A 43 -0.14 -2.05 -24.23
N GLY A 44 -0.80 -1.13 -23.51
CA GLY A 44 -0.56 -0.87 -22.08
C GLY A 44 -1.30 -1.80 -21.12
N HIS A 45 -2.09 -2.75 -21.64
CA HIS A 45 -2.91 -3.65 -20.83
C HIS A 45 -2.09 -4.83 -20.30
N CYS A 46 -2.13 -5.04 -18.98
CA CYS A 46 -1.53 -6.19 -18.32
C CYS A 46 -2.34 -6.64 -17.09
N VAL A 47 -2.11 -7.88 -16.66
CA VAL A 47 -2.71 -8.46 -15.43
C VAL A 47 -1.59 -8.82 -14.46
N THR A 48 -1.71 -8.33 -13.24
CA THR A 48 -0.84 -8.69 -12.11
C THR A 48 -1.55 -9.65 -11.17
N SER A 49 -0.91 -10.77 -10.84
CA SER A 49 -1.38 -11.75 -9.84
C SER A 49 -0.51 -11.72 -8.58
N ILE A 50 -1.16 -11.72 -7.42
CA ILE A 50 -0.54 -11.72 -6.08
C ILE A 50 -1.00 -12.99 -5.34
N ARG A 51 -0.06 -13.88 -5.05
CA ARG A 51 -0.32 -15.16 -4.38
C ARG A 51 0.74 -15.47 -3.34
N ASP A 52 1.96 -15.74 -3.78
CA ASP A 52 3.01 -16.26 -2.91
C ASP A 52 3.62 -15.15 -2.04
N TRP A 53 4.04 -15.49 -0.82
CA TRP A 53 4.77 -14.59 0.07
C TRP A 53 5.56 -15.39 1.10
N TYR A 54 6.64 -14.81 1.61
CA TYR A 54 7.40 -15.34 2.74
C TYR A 54 7.09 -14.48 3.97
N GLY A 55 6.96 -15.11 5.13
CA GLY A 55 6.83 -14.41 6.40
C GLY A 55 6.66 -15.39 7.55
N VAL A 56 6.83 -14.90 8.79
CA VAL A 56 6.78 -15.72 10.01
C VAL A 56 7.62 -17.00 9.91
N GLY A 57 8.81 -16.89 9.30
CA GLY A 57 9.79 -17.97 9.21
C GLY A 57 9.52 -19.03 8.13
N GLN A 58 8.51 -18.86 7.25
CA GLN A 58 8.16 -19.87 6.26
C GLN A 58 7.62 -19.30 4.94
N GLU A 59 7.63 -20.15 3.91
CA GLU A 59 6.98 -19.89 2.62
C GLU A 59 5.48 -20.14 2.67
N HIS A 60 4.71 -19.25 2.05
CA HIS A 60 3.26 -19.37 1.92
C HIS A 60 2.89 -19.31 0.44
N THR A 61 2.47 -20.45 -0.11
CA THR A 61 2.05 -20.61 -1.51
C THR A 61 0.54 -20.61 -1.70
N GLU A 62 -0.20 -20.50 -0.59
CA GLU A 62 -1.66 -20.53 -0.56
C GLU A 62 -2.19 -19.26 0.11
N ARG A 63 -3.38 -18.83 -0.33
CA ARG A 63 -4.15 -17.75 0.28
C ARG A 63 -5.59 -18.22 0.43
N SER A 64 -6.38 -17.48 1.22
CA SER A 64 -7.82 -17.76 1.37
C SER A 64 -8.61 -17.71 0.04
N LYS A 65 -8.04 -17.06 -0.98
CA LYS A 65 -8.42 -17.15 -2.39
C LYS A 65 -7.20 -17.61 -3.19
N ASP A 66 -7.38 -18.30 -4.31
CA ASP A 66 -6.27 -18.82 -5.12
C ASP A 66 -5.22 -17.75 -5.48
N ALA A 67 -5.66 -16.59 -5.97
CA ALA A 67 -4.83 -15.40 -6.17
C ALA A 67 -5.71 -14.14 -6.17
N PHE A 68 -5.11 -13.01 -5.80
CA PHE A 68 -5.70 -11.70 -6.08
C PHE A 68 -5.14 -11.18 -7.40
N THR A 69 -6.00 -10.67 -8.26
CA THR A 69 -5.60 -10.11 -9.56
C THR A 69 -5.95 -8.63 -9.66
N MET A 70 -5.08 -7.86 -10.30
CA MET A 70 -5.28 -6.47 -10.64
C MET A 70 -4.90 -6.25 -12.09
N GLU A 71 -5.75 -5.56 -12.83
CA GLU A 71 -5.47 -5.15 -14.19
C GLU A 71 -4.93 -3.72 -14.20
N ALA A 72 -4.13 -3.39 -15.19
CA ALA A 72 -3.73 -2.03 -15.48
C ALA A 72 -3.83 -1.77 -16.98
N ASP A 73 -4.32 -0.59 -17.34
CA ASP A 73 -4.40 -0.07 -18.72
C ASP A 73 -4.21 1.45 -18.66
N HIS A 74 -4.51 2.18 -19.74
CA HIS A 74 -4.50 3.63 -19.74
C HIS A 74 -5.77 4.20 -20.40
N VAL A 75 -6.03 5.48 -20.15
CA VAL A 75 -7.04 6.24 -20.90
C VAL A 75 -6.61 6.42 -22.36
N GLU A 76 -7.57 6.66 -23.25
CA GLU A 76 -7.33 6.79 -24.70
C GLU A 76 -6.23 7.82 -25.08
N PRO A 77 -6.15 9.01 -24.45
CA PRO A 77 -5.04 9.95 -24.72
C PRO A 77 -3.65 9.41 -24.39
N LEU A 78 -3.56 8.37 -23.57
CA LEU A 78 -2.34 7.64 -23.22
C LEU A 78 -2.27 6.28 -23.93
N LEU A 79 -2.96 6.14 -25.06
CA LEU A 79 -2.94 4.99 -25.97
C LEU A 79 -3.54 3.69 -25.40
N GLY A 80 -4.25 3.76 -24.28
CA GLY A 80 -5.00 2.62 -23.73
C GLY A 80 -6.45 2.59 -24.20
N LYS A 81 -7.21 1.64 -23.67
CA LYS A 81 -8.62 1.42 -24.03
C LYS A 81 -9.56 1.66 -22.83
N ASP A 82 -9.04 2.27 -21.77
CA ASP A 82 -9.76 2.54 -20.52
C ASP A 82 -10.38 1.27 -19.90
N LEU A 83 -9.68 0.14 -20.01
CA LEU A 83 -10.17 -1.16 -19.51
C LEU A 83 -9.90 -1.37 -18.01
N ALA A 84 -8.91 -0.66 -17.47
CA ALA A 84 -8.46 -0.76 -16.09
C ALA A 84 -7.74 0.52 -15.66
N PRO A 85 -7.56 0.77 -14.35
CA PRO A 85 -6.86 1.94 -13.86
C PRO A 85 -5.44 2.08 -14.42
N ASN A 86 -4.96 3.31 -14.53
CA ASN A 86 -3.57 3.58 -14.83
C ASN A 86 -2.66 3.00 -13.73
N PRO A 87 -1.49 2.42 -14.06
CA PRO A 87 -0.50 2.03 -13.06
C PRO A 87 -0.20 3.12 -12.02
N ALA A 88 -0.13 4.38 -12.42
CA ALA A 88 0.10 5.51 -11.50
C ALA A 88 -1.08 5.74 -10.54
N GLU A 89 -2.33 5.55 -10.98
CA GLU A 89 -3.51 5.62 -10.12
C GLU A 89 -3.52 4.46 -9.12
N THR A 90 -3.01 3.29 -9.52
CA THR A 90 -2.84 2.15 -8.62
C THR A 90 -1.80 2.44 -7.52
N VAL A 91 -0.77 3.24 -7.81
CA VAL A 91 0.16 3.74 -6.77
C VAL A 91 -0.56 4.65 -5.77
N LEU A 92 -1.46 5.54 -6.22
CA LEU A 92 -2.27 6.36 -5.32
C LEU A 92 -3.21 5.50 -4.46
N HIS A 93 -3.83 4.47 -5.04
CA HIS A 93 -4.62 3.49 -4.29
C HIS A 93 -3.78 2.81 -3.19
N ALA A 94 -2.58 2.33 -3.53
CA ALA A 94 -1.68 1.68 -2.59
C ALA A 94 -1.29 2.63 -1.44
N LEU A 95 -0.92 3.87 -1.76
CA LEU A 95 -0.57 4.88 -0.76
C LEU A 95 -1.75 5.22 0.16
N GLY A 96 -2.91 5.54 -0.39
CA GLY A 96 -4.10 5.90 0.39
C GLY A 96 -4.55 4.75 1.32
N SER A 97 -4.53 3.52 0.81
CA SER A 97 -4.88 2.33 1.59
C SER A 97 -3.88 2.07 2.71
N CYS A 98 -2.58 2.22 2.44
CA CYS A 98 -1.53 1.94 3.42
C CYS A 98 -1.47 3.00 4.52
N LEU A 99 -1.59 4.30 4.19
CA LEU A 99 -1.69 5.38 5.18
C LEU A 99 -2.91 5.18 6.10
N THR A 100 -4.05 4.81 5.51
CA THR A 100 -5.29 4.52 6.24
C THR A 100 -5.10 3.35 7.20
N GLY A 101 -4.56 2.23 6.71
CA GLY A 101 -4.30 1.05 7.53
C GLY A 101 -3.33 1.33 8.67
N ALA A 102 -2.22 2.01 8.40
CA ALA A 102 -1.26 2.40 9.43
C ALA A 102 -1.92 3.27 10.51
N MET A 103 -2.66 4.31 10.12
CA MET A 103 -3.38 5.17 11.06
C MET A 103 -4.34 4.36 11.94
N VAL A 104 -5.14 3.47 11.37
CA VAL A 104 -6.14 2.66 12.09
C VAL A 104 -5.49 1.64 13.03
N TYR A 105 -4.49 0.90 12.58
CA TYR A 105 -3.79 -0.09 13.42
C TYR A 105 -3.10 0.57 14.61
N HIS A 106 -2.37 1.66 14.38
CA HIS A 106 -1.68 2.36 15.45
C HIS A 106 -2.66 3.12 16.36
N ALA A 107 -3.75 3.70 15.83
CA ALA A 107 -4.80 4.29 16.66
C ALA A 107 -5.42 3.25 17.60
N ALA A 108 -5.73 2.05 17.08
CA ALA A 108 -6.28 0.95 17.87
C ALA A 108 -5.33 0.54 19.00
N ALA A 109 -4.04 0.37 18.70
CA ALA A 109 -3.01 0.05 19.69
C ALA A 109 -2.84 1.13 20.77
N ASN A 110 -3.10 2.41 20.42
CA ASN A 110 -3.01 3.54 21.35
C ASN A 110 -4.34 3.88 22.04
N GLY A 111 -5.38 3.05 21.87
CA GLY A 111 -6.69 3.30 22.48
C GLY A 111 -7.45 4.50 21.92
N ILE A 112 -7.10 4.96 20.71
CA ILE A 112 -7.77 6.06 19.99
C ILE A 112 -8.92 5.51 19.14
N ASP A 113 -10.11 6.08 19.28
CA ASP A 113 -11.29 5.73 18.48
C ASP A 113 -11.33 6.50 17.16
N ILE A 114 -11.56 5.79 16.05
CA ILE A 114 -11.83 6.37 14.73
C ILE A 114 -13.20 5.87 14.28
N GLU A 115 -14.18 6.77 14.26
CA GLU A 115 -15.55 6.44 13.86
C GLU A 115 -15.77 6.49 12.34
N GLY A 116 -14.91 7.22 11.64
CA GLY A 116 -14.97 7.36 10.19
C GLY A 116 -13.69 7.98 9.63
N LEU A 117 -13.26 7.47 8.47
CA LEU A 117 -12.02 7.87 7.83
C LEU A 117 -12.20 7.77 6.31
N GLU A 118 -11.96 8.88 5.62
CA GLU A 118 -11.98 8.99 4.17
C GLU A 118 -10.70 9.72 3.72
N SER A 119 -10.17 9.36 2.55
CA SER A 119 -9.03 10.05 1.97
C SER A 119 -9.21 10.31 0.47
N THR A 120 -8.72 11.47 0.03
CA THR A 120 -8.61 11.84 -1.39
C THR A 120 -7.15 12.10 -1.72
N LEU A 121 -6.70 11.62 -2.88
CA LEU A 121 -5.31 11.71 -3.32
C LEU A 121 -5.24 12.33 -4.72
N GLU A 122 -4.31 13.26 -4.90
CA GLU A 122 -4.01 13.91 -6.18
C GLU A 122 -2.50 13.80 -6.43
N GLY A 123 -2.10 13.33 -7.61
CA GLY A 123 -0.70 13.25 -8.04
C GLY A 123 -0.52 13.88 -9.42
N GLY A 124 0.33 14.91 -9.52
CA GLY A 124 0.65 15.58 -10.77
C GLY A 124 1.81 14.87 -11.50
N CYS A 125 1.77 14.81 -12.82
CA CYS A 125 2.90 14.34 -13.63
C CYS A 125 3.01 15.12 -14.93
N ASP A 126 4.21 15.15 -15.51
CA ASP A 126 4.49 15.76 -16.80
C ASP A 126 4.98 14.68 -17.78
N LEU A 127 4.24 14.51 -18.87
CA LEU A 127 4.53 13.50 -19.88
C LEU A 127 5.83 13.77 -20.66
N HIS A 128 6.40 14.98 -20.62
CA HIS A 128 7.70 15.23 -21.27
C HIS A 128 8.79 14.30 -20.73
N GLY A 129 8.78 13.97 -19.44
CA GLY A 129 9.72 13.03 -18.84
C GLY A 129 9.50 11.59 -19.32
N PHE A 130 8.25 11.12 -19.30
CA PHE A 130 7.89 9.77 -19.76
C PHE A 130 8.17 9.57 -21.25
N LEU A 131 7.84 10.57 -22.08
CA LEU A 131 8.04 10.55 -23.53
C LEU A 131 9.50 10.80 -23.95
N GLY A 132 10.39 11.09 -22.99
CA GLY A 132 11.82 11.33 -23.25
C GLY A 132 12.09 12.64 -24.00
N LEU A 133 11.19 13.63 -23.88
CA LEU A 133 11.29 14.94 -24.53
C LEU A 133 12.11 15.94 -23.71
N ASP A 134 12.15 15.77 -22.38
CA ASP A 134 12.95 16.60 -21.47
C ASP A 134 13.59 15.71 -20.39
N PRO A 135 14.93 15.63 -20.30
CA PRO A 135 15.63 14.82 -19.30
C PRO A 135 15.59 15.41 -17.89
N GLU A 136 15.29 16.70 -17.73
CA GLU A 136 15.19 17.36 -16.42
C GLU A 136 13.81 17.16 -15.79
N VAL A 137 12.81 16.77 -16.58
CA VAL A 137 11.45 16.48 -16.12
C VAL A 137 11.38 15.06 -15.55
N ARG A 138 10.91 14.95 -14.30
CA ARG A 138 10.70 13.67 -13.63
C ARG A 138 9.63 12.84 -14.35
N LYS A 139 9.88 11.53 -14.49
CA LYS A 139 8.94 10.58 -15.12
C LYS A 139 7.74 10.20 -14.26
N GLY A 140 7.89 10.24 -12.93
CA GLY A 140 6.85 9.92 -11.96
C GLY A 140 6.13 11.18 -11.46
N PHE A 141 5.39 11.03 -10.36
CA PHE A 141 4.70 12.17 -9.75
C PHE A 141 5.67 13.28 -9.31
N ASP A 142 5.32 14.54 -9.57
CA ASP A 142 6.01 15.74 -9.09
C ASP A 142 5.67 16.10 -7.64
N GLY A 143 4.56 15.54 -7.14
CA GLY A 143 4.10 15.60 -5.77
C GLY A 143 2.79 14.83 -5.63
N ILE A 144 2.51 14.35 -4.42
CA ILE A 144 1.23 13.74 -4.08
C ILE A 144 0.64 14.51 -2.90
N LYS A 145 -0.61 14.93 -3.04
CA LYS A 145 -1.39 15.55 -1.97
C LYS A 145 -2.42 14.56 -1.46
N VAL A 146 -2.34 14.23 -0.18
CA VAL A 146 -3.32 13.41 0.53
C VAL A 146 -4.13 14.29 1.46
N LYS A 147 -5.45 14.20 1.39
CA LYS A 147 -6.37 14.87 2.32
C LYS A 147 -7.21 13.83 3.03
N PHE A 148 -7.13 13.80 4.35
CA PHE A 148 -7.98 12.98 5.19
C PHE A 148 -9.18 13.76 5.71
N LYS A 149 -10.32 13.09 5.80
CA LYS A 149 -11.49 13.51 6.56
C LYS A 149 -11.74 12.45 7.63
N VAL A 150 -11.51 12.81 8.89
CA VAL A 150 -11.53 11.88 10.02
C VAL A 150 -12.58 12.32 11.04
N LYS A 151 -13.34 11.36 11.55
CA LYS A 151 -14.23 11.52 12.70
C LYS A 151 -13.60 10.81 13.90
N SER A 152 -12.94 11.57 14.77
CA SER A 152 -12.22 11.11 15.96
C SER A 152 -11.98 12.29 16.91
N ASP A 153 -11.81 12.02 18.20
CA ASP A 153 -11.40 13.02 19.19
C ASP A 153 -9.87 13.25 19.21
N ALA A 154 -9.10 12.45 18.48
CA ALA A 154 -7.65 12.63 18.36
C ALA A 154 -7.28 13.90 17.59
N SER A 155 -6.15 14.50 17.94
CA SER A 155 -5.65 15.68 17.24
C SER A 155 -5.14 15.33 15.83
N GLU A 156 -5.12 16.32 14.94
CA GLU A 156 -4.54 16.15 13.60
C GLU A 156 -3.09 15.69 13.67
N GLU A 157 -2.31 16.22 14.61
CA GLU A 157 -0.90 15.87 14.82
C GLU A 157 -0.75 14.39 15.19
N GLN A 158 -1.59 13.88 16.09
CA GLN A 158 -1.61 12.47 16.45
C GLN A 158 -1.95 11.61 15.23
N LEU A 159 -3.02 11.92 14.50
CA LEU A 159 -3.44 11.16 13.32
C LEU A 159 -2.37 11.15 12.22
N ARG A 160 -1.70 12.30 12.01
CA ARG A 160 -0.59 12.44 11.07
C ARG A 160 0.58 11.54 11.47
N ALA A 161 1.00 11.57 12.73
CA ALA A 161 2.08 10.74 13.22
C ALA A 161 1.76 9.24 13.06
N LEU A 162 0.52 8.82 13.35
CA LEU A 162 0.10 7.42 13.18
C LEU A 162 0.07 6.99 11.70
N SER A 163 -0.32 7.88 10.79
CA SER A 163 -0.32 7.56 9.34
C SER A 163 1.08 7.35 8.76
N GLN A 164 2.10 8.01 9.33
CA GLN A 164 3.48 7.94 8.84
C GLN A 164 4.18 6.61 9.12
N PHE A 165 3.55 5.71 9.88
CA PHE A 165 4.01 4.31 9.99
C PHE A 165 3.75 3.48 8.72
N SER A 166 3.16 4.06 7.67
CA SER A 166 2.89 3.40 6.39
C SER A 166 4.17 3.04 5.63
N PRO A 167 4.41 1.75 5.32
CA PRO A 167 5.54 1.35 4.48
C PRO A 167 5.47 1.89 3.05
N VAL A 168 4.27 2.03 2.47
CA VAL A 168 4.12 2.58 1.11
C VAL A 168 4.43 4.09 1.08
N PHE A 169 4.09 4.82 2.15
CA PHE A 169 4.52 6.21 2.28
C PHE A 169 6.04 6.30 2.30
N ASP A 170 6.70 5.47 3.11
CA ASP A 170 8.17 5.39 3.15
C ASP A 170 8.78 5.10 1.77
N MET A 171 8.29 4.08 1.06
CA MET A 171 8.75 3.70 -0.28
C MET A 171 8.65 4.84 -1.31
N LEU A 172 7.69 5.75 -1.15
CA LEU A 172 7.48 6.88 -2.06
C LEU A 172 8.27 8.14 -1.65
N THR A 173 8.54 8.33 -0.37
CA THR A 173 9.27 9.50 0.14
C THR A 173 10.77 9.27 0.27
N ASN A 174 11.22 8.01 0.22
CA ASN A 174 12.62 7.62 0.33
C ASN A 174 13.08 6.82 -0.91
N PRO A 175 14.36 6.95 -1.33
CA PRO A 175 14.88 6.15 -2.43
C PRO A 175 14.83 4.64 -2.12
N THR A 176 14.02 3.90 -2.88
CA THR A 176 13.97 2.44 -2.82
C THR A 176 14.81 1.86 -3.98
N PRO A 177 15.88 1.10 -3.72
CA PRO A 177 16.66 0.46 -4.78
C PRO A 177 15.81 -0.53 -5.58
N VAL A 178 15.85 -0.42 -6.91
CA VAL A 178 15.18 -1.36 -7.82
C VAL A 178 16.21 -1.87 -8.84
N SER A 179 16.39 -3.18 -8.91
CA SER A 179 17.17 -3.85 -9.95
C SER A 179 16.25 -4.38 -11.05
N ILE A 180 16.70 -4.27 -12.30
CA ILE A 180 15.97 -4.78 -13.47
C ILE A 180 16.89 -5.74 -14.21
N GLU A 181 16.40 -6.96 -14.43
CA GLU A 181 17.10 -8.04 -15.12
C GLU A 181 16.25 -8.54 -16.29
N PHE A 182 16.90 -9.12 -17.31
CA PHE A 182 16.23 -9.62 -18.51
C PHE A 182 16.66 -11.07 -18.78
N GLU A 183 15.69 -11.96 -18.92
CA GLU A 183 15.86 -13.32 -19.43
C GLU A 183 15.29 -13.39 -20.86
N LYS A 184 15.97 -14.07 -21.79
CA LYS A 184 15.60 -14.16 -23.21
C LYS A 184 15.43 -15.61 -23.65
#